data_AF-A0A1D6NZW6-F1
#
_entry.id   AF-A0A1D6NZW6-F1
#
_cell.length_a   1.000
_cell.length_b   1.000
_cell.length_c   1.000
_cell.angle_alpha   90.00
_cell.angle_beta   90.00
_cell.angle_gamma   90.00
#
_symmetry.space_group_name_H-M   'P 1'
#
loop_
_entity.id
_entity.type
_entity.pdbx_description
1 polymer ?
#
loop_
_entity_poly.entity_id
_entity_poly.type
_entity_poly.pdbx_seq_one_letter_code
_entity_poly.pdbx_strand_id
1 'polypeptide(L)'
;MCIGNRPKVQMLSQNVCILDLRACPDVSPSMLIELMAGENSIISRVFGNTRRLQPHKPVTKAQAAAALTSGRMKEAIQEELNRLEADNQARLSVIAEITEELINRGDIQQQWEEKMKTEQERALEVDNNLQHVLDELANERADREEELAVLLKERAALERKNQELINLRLEVDGMYDRLATENEEVMADQQTLENQLSDMTSKHQAVNEAKSYLEAEKEALTMLRTWVEDEAAHVHERAETLEKALRRWRIPED
;
A
#
# COMPACT_ATOMS: atom_id res chain seq x y z
N MET A 1 17.64 -16.22 33.58
CA MET A 1 16.99 -15.17 34.39
C MET A 1 16.46 -15.85 35.65
N CYS A 2 17.35 -16.10 36.62
CA CYS A 2 17.01 -16.82 37.84
C CYS A 2 16.88 -15.79 38.96
N ILE A 3 15.63 -15.56 39.39
CA ILE A 3 15.31 -14.70 40.52
C ILE A 3 15.77 -15.45 41.78
N GLY A 4 17.02 -15.19 42.19
CA GLY A 4 17.58 -15.70 43.43
C GLY A 4 16.80 -15.12 44.60
N ASN A 5 15.95 -15.96 45.21
CA ASN A 5 15.32 -15.70 46.49
C ASN A 5 16.42 -15.36 47.50
N ARG A 6 16.56 -14.07 47.83
CA ARG A 6 17.32 -13.65 49.01
C ARG A 6 16.66 -14.32 50.21
N PRO A 7 17.41 -14.98 51.12
CA PRO A 7 16.85 -15.29 52.40
C PRO A 7 16.47 -13.95 53.05
N LYS A 8 15.17 -13.73 53.25
CA LYS A 8 14.71 -12.68 54.15
C LYS A 8 15.36 -13.01 55.49
N VAL A 9 16.38 -12.25 55.87
CA VAL A 9 16.78 -12.12 57.27
C VAL A 9 15.58 -11.46 57.92
N GLN A 10 14.62 -12.28 58.31
CA GLN A 10 13.55 -11.89 59.18
C GLN A 10 14.23 -11.68 60.52
N MET A 11 14.81 -10.49 60.73
CA MET A 11 15.04 -10.03 62.09
C MET A 11 13.68 -10.15 62.75
N LEU A 12 13.57 -11.07 63.70
CA LEU A 12 12.48 -11.09 64.65
C LEU A 12 12.55 -9.73 65.34
N SER A 13 11.87 -8.73 64.77
CA SER A 13 11.55 -7.47 65.43
C SER A 13 10.48 -7.79 66.48
N GLN A 14 10.81 -8.69 67.41
CA GLN A 14 10.19 -8.66 68.71
C GLN A 14 10.63 -7.32 69.29
N ASN A 15 9.66 -6.50 69.69
CA ASN A 15 9.84 -5.20 70.31
C ASN A 15 10.85 -5.29 71.46
N VAL A 16 12.14 -5.13 71.16
CA VAL A 16 13.14 -4.81 72.16
C VAL A 16 13.01 -3.30 72.31
N CYS A 17 12.14 -2.88 73.24
CA CYS A 17 12.10 -1.50 73.68
C CYS A 17 13.42 -1.19 74.38
N ILE A 18 14.42 -0.74 73.61
CA ILE A 18 15.58 -0.05 74.16
C ILE A 18 15.01 1.25 74.75
N LEU A 19 15.25 1.50 76.05
CA LEU A 19 14.85 2.76 76.67
C LEU A 19 15.61 3.89 75.97
N ASP A 20 14.93 4.68 75.15
CA ASP A 20 15.46 5.94 74.64
C ASP A 20 15.36 6.99 75.76
N LEU A 21 16.48 7.24 76.43
CA LEU A 21 16.56 8.21 77.53
C LEU A 21 16.24 9.65 77.07
N ARG A 22 16.26 9.95 75.76
CA ARG A 22 15.84 11.26 75.24
C ARG A 22 14.33 11.44 75.25
N ALA A 23 13.56 10.35 75.30
CA ALA A 23 12.10 10.38 75.34
C ALA A 23 11.52 10.58 76.76
N CYS A 24 12.36 10.51 77.81
CA CYS A 24 11.97 10.76 79.21
C CYS A 24 12.89 11.83 79.83
N PRO A 25 12.61 13.14 79.63
CA PRO A 25 13.45 14.23 80.13
C PRO A 25 13.46 14.38 81.66
N ASP A 26 12.54 13.74 82.39
CA ASP A 26 12.38 13.85 83.86
C ASP A 26 13.06 12.72 84.65
N VAL A 27 13.92 11.91 84.03
CA VAL A 27 14.65 10.86 84.75
C VAL A 27 15.73 11.52 85.61
N SER A 28 15.57 11.43 86.95
CA SER A 28 16.53 12.05 87.86
C SER A 28 17.93 11.41 87.69
N PRO A 29 19.02 12.19 87.81
CA PRO A 29 20.39 11.67 87.76
C PRO A 29 20.63 10.51 88.73
N SER A 30 19.95 10.52 89.89
CA SER A 30 20.00 9.46 90.88
C SER A 30 19.44 8.13 90.35
N MET A 31 18.42 8.16 89.49
CA MET A 31 17.84 6.96 88.88
C MET A 31 18.76 6.34 87.83
N LEU A 32 19.47 7.18 87.06
CA LEU A 32 20.52 6.75 86.14
C LEU A 32 21.71 6.13 86.89
N ILE A 33 22.13 6.73 88.00
CA ILE A 33 23.20 6.19 88.87
C ILE A 33 22.78 4.83 89.44
N GLU A 34 21.52 4.67 89.87
CA GLU A 34 20.97 3.39 90.32
C GLU A 34 20.97 2.33 89.21
N LEU A 35 20.57 2.65 87.98
CA LEU A 35 20.64 1.72 86.84
C LEU A 35 22.09 1.35 86.47
N MET A 36 23.04 2.27 86.63
CA MET A 36 24.46 2.02 86.41
C MET A 36 25.12 1.21 87.55
N ALA A 37 24.59 1.28 88.78
CA ALA A 37 25.09 0.58 89.95
C ALA A 37 24.85 -0.95 89.95
N GLY A 38 24.12 -1.48 88.95
CA GLY A 38 24.01 -2.93 88.70
C GLY A 38 23.40 -3.69 89.89
N GLU A 39 24.09 -4.72 90.39
CA GLU A 39 23.65 -5.53 91.55
C GLU A 39 23.62 -4.76 92.87
N ASN A 40 24.38 -3.66 92.94
CA ASN A 40 24.44 -2.82 94.12
C ASN A 40 23.33 -1.76 94.14
N SER A 41 22.55 -1.67 93.08
CA SER A 41 21.39 -0.80 93.00
C SER A 41 20.27 -1.26 93.94
N ILE A 42 19.60 -0.30 94.56
CA ILE A 42 18.40 -0.48 95.36
C ILE A 42 17.32 -1.15 94.49
N ILE A 43 17.21 -0.77 93.21
CA ILE A 43 16.22 -1.32 92.27
C ILE A 43 16.48 -2.83 92.06
N SER A 44 17.71 -3.24 91.79
CA SER A 44 18.08 -4.65 91.67
C SER A 44 17.86 -5.43 92.97
N ARG A 45 18.22 -4.85 94.12
CA ARG A 45 18.11 -5.53 95.42
C ARG A 45 16.66 -5.75 95.85
N VAL A 46 15.78 -4.78 95.60
CA VAL A 46 14.34 -4.83 95.96
C VAL A 46 13.54 -5.66 94.95
N PHE A 47 13.75 -5.47 93.65
CA PHE A 47 12.94 -6.09 92.59
C PHE A 47 13.55 -7.37 92.01
N GLY A 48 14.86 -7.58 92.12
CA GLY A 48 15.58 -8.76 91.61
C GLY A 48 15.50 -9.99 92.52
N ASN A 49 15.33 -9.82 93.84
CA ASN A 49 15.25 -10.92 94.80
C ASN A 49 13.84 -11.47 95.05
N THR A 50 12.81 -10.93 94.40
CA THR A 50 11.42 -11.27 94.73
C THR A 50 11.09 -12.75 94.50
N ARG A 51 11.70 -13.43 93.51
CA ARG A 51 11.53 -14.89 93.30
C ARG A 51 12.17 -15.75 94.39
N ARG A 52 13.24 -15.27 95.05
CA ARG A 52 13.92 -15.96 96.15
C ARG A 52 13.10 -15.89 97.44
N LEU A 53 12.34 -14.81 97.61
CA LEU A 53 11.48 -14.57 98.78
C LEU A 53 10.04 -15.09 98.58
N GLN A 54 9.52 -15.09 97.35
CA GLN A 54 8.15 -15.51 97.02
C GLN A 54 8.09 -16.24 95.66
N PRO A 55 8.41 -17.55 95.60
CA PRO A 55 8.58 -18.30 94.35
C PRO A 55 7.32 -18.44 93.50
N HIS A 56 6.13 -18.41 94.12
CA HIS A 56 4.85 -18.67 93.46
C HIS A 56 4.17 -17.43 92.87
N LYS A 57 4.73 -16.23 93.07
CA LYS A 57 4.13 -14.98 92.60
C LYS A 57 4.56 -14.68 91.15
N PRO A 58 3.63 -14.34 90.24
CA PRO A 58 3.99 -14.00 88.86
C PRO A 58 4.90 -12.76 88.82
N VAL A 59 5.90 -12.79 87.93
CA VAL A 59 6.88 -11.70 87.77
C VAL A 59 6.23 -10.53 87.02
N THR A 60 6.32 -9.32 87.58
CA THR A 60 5.82 -8.10 86.93
C THR A 60 6.81 -7.59 85.87
N LYS A 61 6.33 -6.82 84.87
CA LYS A 61 7.18 -6.26 83.80
C LYS A 61 8.37 -5.44 84.34
N ALA A 62 8.16 -4.69 85.42
CA ALA A 62 9.19 -3.90 86.08
C ALA A 62 10.28 -4.77 86.74
N GLN A 63 9.90 -5.91 87.34
CA GLN A 63 10.85 -6.86 87.92
C GLN A 63 11.65 -7.61 86.86
N ALA A 64 11.01 -7.97 85.74
CA ALA A 64 11.71 -8.55 84.60
C ALA A 64 12.70 -7.55 83.97
N ALA A 65 12.29 -6.30 83.79
CA ALA A 65 13.16 -5.23 83.30
C ALA A 65 14.33 -4.95 84.26
N ALA A 66 14.08 -4.89 85.57
CA ALA A 66 15.13 -4.74 86.58
C ALA A 66 16.14 -5.89 86.55
N ALA A 67 15.67 -7.14 86.45
CA ALA A 67 16.54 -8.31 86.33
C ALA A 67 17.35 -8.34 85.02
N LEU A 68 16.79 -7.87 83.90
CA LEU A 68 17.51 -7.77 82.61
C LEU A 68 18.54 -6.64 82.59
N THR A 69 18.28 -5.55 83.33
CA THR A 69 19.14 -4.35 83.37
C THR A 69 20.14 -4.34 84.53
N SER A 70 20.09 -5.33 85.43
CA SER A 70 20.98 -5.43 86.60
C SER A 70 21.63 -6.82 86.72
N GLY A 71 22.91 -6.84 87.08
CA GLY A 71 23.63 -8.04 87.52
C GLY A 71 23.93 -9.10 86.46
N ARG A 72 23.99 -10.36 86.90
CA ARG A 72 24.38 -11.54 86.08
C ARG A 72 23.71 -11.65 84.71
N MET A 73 22.46 -11.21 84.56
CA MET A 73 21.75 -11.28 83.27
C MET A 73 22.17 -10.14 82.33
N LYS A 74 22.42 -8.93 82.85
CA LYS A 74 23.02 -7.82 82.08
C LYS A 74 24.40 -8.23 81.58
N GLU A 75 25.20 -8.86 82.44
CA GLU A 75 26.52 -9.38 82.10
C GLU A 75 26.43 -10.44 80.99
N ALA A 76 25.51 -11.41 81.11
CA ALA A 76 25.29 -12.42 80.08
C ALA A 76 24.82 -11.84 78.73
N ILE A 77 23.93 -10.84 78.74
CA ILE A 77 23.49 -10.14 77.51
C ILE A 77 24.66 -9.35 76.91
N GLN A 78 25.44 -8.66 77.72
CA GLN A 78 26.61 -7.91 77.24
C GLN A 78 27.68 -8.84 76.68
N GLU A 79 27.91 -10.00 77.30
CA GLU A 79 28.82 -11.02 76.81
C GLU A 79 28.36 -11.57 75.45
N GLU A 80 27.07 -11.88 75.28
CA GLU A 80 26.51 -12.31 73.99
C GLU A 80 26.58 -11.21 72.92
N LEU A 81 26.38 -9.94 73.30
CA LEU A 81 26.47 -8.82 72.39
C LEU A 81 27.91 -8.57 71.94
N ASN A 82 28.86 -8.65 72.86
CA ASN A 82 30.30 -8.60 72.56
C ASN A 82 30.73 -9.80 71.69
N ARG A 83 30.19 -10.99 71.95
CA ARG A 83 30.45 -12.19 71.14
C ARG A 83 29.92 -12.04 69.72
N LEU A 84 28.70 -11.52 69.55
CA LEU A 84 28.10 -11.24 68.25
C LEU A 84 28.86 -10.14 67.50
N GLU A 85 29.30 -9.10 68.20
CA GLU A 85 30.12 -8.04 67.62
C GLU A 85 31.48 -8.57 67.16
N ALA A 86 32.12 -9.42 67.95
CA ALA A 86 33.34 -10.12 67.57
C ALA A 86 33.13 -11.06 66.37
N ASP A 87 32.04 -11.83 66.32
CA ASP A 87 31.69 -12.66 65.15
C ASP A 87 31.45 -11.81 63.91
N ASN A 88 30.75 -10.68 64.05
CA ASN A 88 30.50 -9.76 62.94
C ASN A 88 31.79 -9.12 62.42
N GLN A 89 32.68 -8.68 63.32
CA GLN A 89 34.00 -8.15 62.92
C GLN A 89 34.85 -9.24 62.25
N ALA A 90 34.84 -10.47 62.76
CA ALA A 90 35.53 -11.59 62.13
C ALA A 90 35.00 -11.85 60.71
N ARG A 91 33.68 -11.84 60.50
CA ARG A 91 33.07 -11.97 59.16
C ARG A 91 33.48 -10.86 58.22
N LEU A 92 33.45 -9.61 58.68
CA LEU A 92 33.87 -8.46 57.87
C LEU A 92 35.36 -8.53 57.51
N SER A 93 36.21 -8.99 58.44
CA SER A 93 37.63 -9.24 58.18
C SER A 93 37.83 -10.31 57.10
N VAL A 94 37.12 -11.44 57.19
CA VAL A 94 37.18 -12.49 56.17
C VAL A 94 36.70 -11.99 54.82
N ILE A 95 35.62 -11.21 54.76
CA ILE A 95 35.16 -10.61 53.51
C ILE A 95 36.22 -9.66 52.95
N ALA A 96 36.81 -8.82 53.79
CA ALA A 96 37.87 -7.89 53.39
C ALA A 96 39.08 -8.64 52.81
N GLU A 97 39.55 -9.68 53.49
CA GLU A 97 40.64 -10.54 53.02
C GLU A 97 40.32 -11.21 51.68
N ILE A 98 39.13 -11.79 51.52
CA ILE A 98 38.70 -12.39 50.25
C ILE A 98 38.64 -11.33 49.14
N THR A 99 38.09 -10.15 49.43
CA THR A 99 38.02 -9.07 48.42
C THR A 99 39.41 -8.57 48.03
N GLU A 100 40.32 -8.43 48.99
CA GLU A 100 41.70 -8.04 48.76
C GLU A 100 42.43 -9.11 47.95
N GLU A 101 42.25 -10.40 48.25
CA GLU A 101 42.82 -11.50 47.47
C GLU A 101 42.32 -11.48 46.02
N LEU A 102 41.02 -11.29 45.80
CA LEU A 102 40.43 -11.21 44.45
C LEU A 102 40.93 -9.98 43.67
N ILE A 103 41.17 -8.86 44.35
CA ILE A 103 41.75 -7.65 43.74
C ILE A 103 43.24 -7.88 43.43
N ASN A 104 44.01 -8.41 44.38
CA ASN A 104 45.45 -8.67 44.22
C ASN A 104 45.74 -9.69 43.13
N ARG A 105 44.90 -10.72 43.00
CA ARG A 105 44.98 -11.70 41.91
C ARG A 105 44.49 -11.14 40.57
N GLY A 106 43.79 -10.00 40.58
CA GLY A 106 43.25 -9.36 39.37
C GLY A 106 42.03 -10.09 38.78
N ASP A 107 41.46 -11.08 39.48
CA ASP A 107 40.35 -11.90 39.00
C ASP A 107 39.14 -11.03 38.58
N ILE A 108 38.85 -9.97 39.36
CA ILE A 108 37.76 -9.04 39.06
C ILE A 108 38.05 -8.25 37.78
N GLN A 109 39.27 -7.75 37.64
CA GLN A 109 39.69 -6.97 36.47
C GLN A 109 39.63 -7.82 35.20
N GLN A 110 40.16 -9.05 35.25
CA GLN A 110 40.14 -9.98 34.13
C GLN A 110 38.72 -10.31 33.68
N GLN A 111 37.78 -10.56 34.61
CA GLN A 111 36.38 -10.81 34.26
C GLN A 111 35.71 -9.61 33.59
N TRP A 112 36.04 -8.39 34.00
CA TRP A 112 35.49 -7.18 33.38
C TRP A 112 36.09 -6.95 32.00
N GLU A 113 37.39 -7.14 31.82
CA GLU A 113 38.05 -7.03 30.52
C GLU A 113 37.52 -8.05 29.52
N GLU A 114 37.32 -9.31 29.95
CA GLU A 114 36.72 -10.35 29.11
C GLU A 114 35.30 -9.97 28.68
N LYS A 115 34.45 -9.56 29.63
CA LYS A 115 33.10 -9.08 29.32
C LYS A 115 33.12 -7.87 28.38
N MET A 116 34.00 -6.90 28.63
CA MET A 116 34.11 -5.71 27.81
C MET A 116 34.54 -6.06 26.38
N LYS A 117 35.49 -6.98 26.23
CA LYS A 117 35.92 -7.48 24.92
C LYS A 117 34.78 -8.19 24.18
N THR A 118 34.04 -9.06 24.86
CA THR A 118 32.90 -9.75 24.24
C THR A 118 31.80 -8.78 23.77
N GLU A 119 31.53 -7.72 24.54
CA GLU A 119 30.56 -6.70 24.14
C GLU A 119 31.08 -5.80 23.02
N GLN A 120 32.38 -5.51 22.97
CA GLN A 120 33.01 -4.81 21.83
C GLN A 120 32.94 -5.63 20.54
N GLU A 121 33.21 -6.94 20.61
CA GLU A 121 33.09 -7.84 19.47
C GLU A 121 31.65 -7.91 18.96
N ARG A 122 30.68 -8.02 19.88
CA ARG A 122 29.24 -7.96 19.55
C ARG A 122 28.84 -6.64 18.91
N ALA A 123 29.33 -5.51 19.43
CA ALA A 123 29.05 -4.21 18.87
C ALA A 123 29.58 -4.08 17.43
N LEU A 124 30.80 -4.57 17.18
CA LEU A 124 31.40 -4.58 15.85
C LEU A 124 30.68 -5.52 14.88
N GLU A 125 30.23 -6.70 15.34
CA GLU A 125 29.41 -7.61 14.54
C GLU A 125 28.07 -6.96 14.15
N VAL A 126 27.40 -6.29 15.09
CA VAL A 126 26.15 -5.58 14.82
C VAL A 126 26.36 -4.42 13.85
N ASP A 127 27.45 -3.66 13.98
CA ASP A 127 27.79 -2.56 13.08
C ASP A 127 28.06 -3.05 11.66
N ASN A 128 28.83 -4.13 11.51
CA ASN A 128 29.07 -4.78 10.21
C ASN A 128 27.77 -5.29 9.58
N ASN A 129 26.90 -5.92 10.37
CA ASN A 129 25.59 -6.39 9.89
C ASN A 129 24.70 -5.21 9.48
N LEU A 130 24.71 -4.12 10.23
CA LEU A 130 23.97 -2.90 9.89
C LEU A 130 24.48 -2.31 8.58
N GLN A 131 25.79 -2.19 8.40
CA GLN A 131 26.38 -1.68 7.17
C GLN A 131 26.03 -2.55 5.97
N HIS A 132 26.09 -3.88 6.13
CA HIS A 132 25.68 -4.82 5.09
C HIS A 132 24.21 -4.62 4.67
N VAL A 133 23.29 -4.52 5.63
CA VAL A 133 21.86 -4.30 5.34
C VAL A 133 21.62 -2.94 4.69
N LEU A 134 22.38 -1.91 5.07
CA LEU A 134 22.30 -0.60 4.42
C LEU A 134 22.79 -0.65 2.96
N ASP A 135 23.87 -1.38 2.70
CA ASP A 135 24.41 -1.56 1.35
C ASP A 135 23.44 -2.39 0.47
N GLU A 136 22.85 -3.48 1.01
CA GLU A 136 21.80 -4.24 0.32
C GLU A 136 20.58 -3.37 0.02
N LEU A 137 20.13 -2.55 0.97
CA LEU A 137 19.01 -1.64 0.77
C LEU A 137 19.32 -0.58 -0.30
N ALA A 138 20.56 -0.09 -0.37
CA ALA A 138 20.97 0.87 -1.39
C ALA A 138 20.98 0.24 -2.79
N ASN A 139 21.51 -0.99 -2.92
CA ASN A 139 21.52 -1.73 -4.18
C ASN A 139 20.10 -2.01 -4.66
N GLU A 140 19.25 -2.53 -3.79
CA GLU A 140 17.85 -2.83 -4.10
C GLU A 140 17.04 -1.57 -4.48
N ARG A 141 17.38 -0.39 -3.91
CA ARG A 141 16.80 0.90 -4.34
C ARG A 141 17.25 1.28 -5.74
N ALA A 142 18.53 1.12 -6.05
CA ALA A 142 19.07 1.40 -7.39
C ALA A 142 18.43 0.48 -8.45
N ASP A 143 18.30 -0.82 -8.15
CA ASP A 143 17.65 -1.79 -9.03
C ASP A 143 16.19 -1.41 -9.31
N ARG A 144 15.43 -1.02 -8.28
CA ARG A 144 14.05 -0.52 -8.46
C ARG A 144 13.99 0.75 -9.29
N GLU A 145 14.92 1.67 -9.11
CA GLU A 145 14.98 2.91 -9.90
C GLU A 145 15.27 2.62 -11.37
N GLU A 146 16.14 1.65 -11.66
CA GLU A 146 16.41 1.18 -13.02
C GLU A 146 15.17 0.52 -13.65
N GLU A 147 14.51 -0.39 -12.95
CA GLU A 147 13.26 -1.02 -13.39
C GLU A 147 12.17 0.02 -13.70
N LEU A 148 11.99 1.00 -12.81
CA LEU A 148 11.05 2.10 -13.02
C LEU A 148 11.42 2.92 -14.27
N ALA A 149 12.70 3.19 -14.50
CA ALA A 149 13.15 3.91 -15.68
C ALA A 149 12.86 3.13 -16.98
N VAL A 150 13.01 1.80 -16.98
CA VAL A 150 12.63 0.93 -18.12
C VAL A 150 11.12 0.99 -18.35
N LEU A 151 10.31 0.80 -17.31
CA LEU A 151 8.84 0.84 -17.41
C LEU A 151 8.33 2.20 -17.91
N LEU A 152 8.96 3.31 -17.50
CA LEU A 152 8.61 4.64 -17.98
C LEU A 152 8.91 4.82 -19.49
N LYS A 153 10.02 4.26 -19.98
CA LYS A 153 10.36 4.26 -21.41
C LYS A 153 9.36 3.43 -22.22
N GLU A 154 8.98 2.25 -21.73
CA GLU A 154 7.99 1.38 -22.35
C GLU A 154 6.61 2.05 -22.40
N ARG A 155 6.18 2.66 -21.29
CA ARG A 155 4.92 3.42 -21.24
C ARG A 155 4.92 4.54 -22.29
N ALA A 156 5.98 5.33 -22.37
CA ALA A 156 6.10 6.40 -23.36
C ALA A 156 6.10 5.85 -24.81
N ALA A 157 6.67 4.67 -25.04
CA ALA A 157 6.63 4.01 -26.33
C ALA A 157 5.23 3.54 -26.72
N LEU A 158 4.50 2.93 -25.77
CA LEU A 158 3.11 2.52 -25.96
C LEU A 158 2.19 3.71 -26.20
N GLU A 159 2.38 4.81 -25.47
CA GLU A 159 1.57 6.01 -25.64
C GLU A 159 1.76 6.64 -27.02
N ARG A 160 2.99 6.65 -27.54
CA ARG A 160 3.28 7.06 -28.93
C ARG A 160 2.55 6.16 -29.94
N LYS A 161 2.59 4.84 -29.73
CA LYS A 161 1.90 3.88 -30.61
C LYS A 161 0.38 4.02 -30.54
N ASN A 162 -0.17 4.29 -29.37
CA ASN A 162 -1.58 4.58 -29.21
C ASN A 162 -1.98 5.86 -29.98
N GLN A 163 -1.18 6.91 -29.90
CA GLN A 163 -1.43 8.14 -30.66
C GLN A 163 -1.39 7.90 -32.18
N GLU A 164 -0.46 7.08 -32.66
CA GLU A 164 -0.38 6.66 -34.07
C GLU A 164 -1.65 5.92 -34.51
N LEU A 165 -2.16 4.99 -33.68
CA LEU A 165 -3.42 4.28 -33.94
C LEU A 165 -4.64 5.21 -33.97
N ILE A 166 -4.70 6.20 -33.07
CA ILE A 166 -5.77 7.20 -33.06
C ILE A 166 -5.74 8.01 -34.37
N ASN A 167 -4.56 8.43 -34.82
CA ASN A 167 -4.42 9.18 -36.07
C ASN A 167 -4.83 8.34 -37.29
N LEU A 168 -4.40 7.08 -37.35
CA LEU A 168 -4.80 6.16 -38.44
C LEU A 168 -6.31 5.92 -38.45
N ARG A 169 -6.93 5.78 -37.27
CA ARG A 169 -8.38 5.67 -37.17
C ARG A 169 -9.09 6.90 -37.73
N LEU A 170 -8.65 8.10 -37.37
CA LEU A 170 -9.20 9.35 -37.91
C LEU A 170 -9.03 9.46 -39.42
N GLU A 171 -7.90 9.00 -39.97
CA GLU A 171 -7.66 8.96 -41.41
C GLU A 171 -8.63 8.01 -42.12
N VAL A 172 -8.83 6.80 -41.57
CA VAL A 172 -9.78 5.81 -42.09
C VAL A 172 -11.20 6.34 -42.02
N ASP A 173 -11.62 6.92 -40.90
CA ASP A 173 -12.95 7.54 -40.75
C ASP A 173 -13.14 8.63 -41.81
N GLY A 174 -12.14 9.49 -42.03
CA GLY A 174 -12.18 10.50 -43.09
C GLY A 174 -12.18 9.92 -44.52
N MET A 175 -11.57 8.75 -44.76
CA MET A 175 -11.68 8.04 -46.04
C MET A 175 -13.09 7.51 -46.25
N TYR A 176 -13.73 6.97 -45.21
CA TYR A 176 -15.11 6.51 -45.27
C TYR A 176 -16.07 7.64 -45.59
N ASP A 177 -15.92 8.80 -44.95
CA ASP A 177 -16.76 9.97 -45.24
C ASP A 177 -16.64 10.41 -46.71
N ARG A 178 -15.41 10.46 -47.24
CA ARG A 178 -15.18 10.80 -48.66
C ARG A 178 -15.80 9.77 -49.61
N LEU A 179 -15.65 8.48 -49.30
CA LEU A 179 -16.23 7.42 -50.10
C LEU A 179 -17.76 7.48 -50.08
N ALA A 180 -18.36 7.82 -48.94
CA ALA A 180 -19.81 8.02 -48.85
C ALA A 180 -20.27 9.16 -49.75
N THR A 181 -19.57 10.31 -49.74
CA THR A 181 -19.90 11.44 -50.63
C THR A 181 -19.72 11.10 -52.10
N GLU A 182 -18.64 10.42 -52.48
CA GLU A 182 -18.41 10.00 -53.87
C GLU A 182 -19.48 9.00 -54.34
N ASN A 183 -19.89 8.08 -53.46
CA ASN A 183 -20.98 7.16 -53.77
C ASN A 183 -22.32 7.88 -53.97
N GLU A 184 -22.63 8.90 -53.17
CA GLU A 184 -23.82 9.74 -53.38
C GLU A 184 -23.77 10.47 -54.73
N GLU A 185 -22.62 11.02 -55.12
CA GLU A 185 -22.41 11.65 -56.43
C GLU A 185 -22.60 10.65 -57.58
N VAL A 186 -21.99 9.46 -57.48
CA VAL A 186 -22.13 8.39 -58.49
C VAL A 186 -23.59 7.96 -58.64
N MET A 187 -24.34 7.83 -57.54
CA MET A 187 -25.76 7.48 -57.60
C MET A 187 -26.59 8.58 -58.27
N ALA A 188 -26.26 9.86 -58.03
CA ALA A 188 -26.92 10.99 -58.68
C ALA A 188 -26.62 11.03 -60.20
N ASP A 189 -25.38 10.78 -60.59
CA ASP A 189 -24.96 10.68 -61.99
C ASP A 189 -25.64 9.51 -62.69
N GLN A 190 -25.74 8.34 -62.03
CA GLN A 190 -26.45 7.19 -62.56
C GLN A 190 -27.93 7.51 -62.83
N GLN A 191 -28.61 8.16 -61.88
CA GLN A 191 -30.00 8.59 -62.08
C GLN A 191 -30.14 9.57 -63.25
N THR A 192 -29.18 10.47 -63.40
CA THR A 192 -29.15 11.43 -64.52
C THR A 192 -28.98 10.72 -65.86
N LEU A 193 -28.09 9.74 -65.95
CA LEU A 193 -27.88 8.93 -67.15
C LEU A 193 -29.11 8.10 -67.50
N GLU A 194 -29.78 7.49 -66.52
CA GLU A 194 -31.03 6.74 -66.72
C GLU A 194 -32.13 7.65 -67.30
N ASN A 195 -32.28 8.86 -66.76
CA ASN A 195 -33.22 9.86 -67.29
C ASN A 195 -32.89 10.22 -68.74
N GLN A 196 -31.62 10.52 -69.05
CA GLN A 196 -31.18 10.83 -70.42
C GLN A 196 -31.39 9.66 -71.39
N LEU A 197 -31.13 8.43 -70.96
CA LEU A 197 -31.38 7.23 -71.75
C LEU A 197 -32.87 7.07 -72.07
N SER A 198 -33.74 7.31 -71.10
CA SER A 198 -35.19 7.24 -71.28
C SER A 198 -35.69 8.30 -72.29
N ASP A 199 -35.18 9.54 -72.18
CA ASP A 199 -35.46 10.63 -73.10
C ASP A 199 -34.99 10.31 -74.53
N MET A 200 -33.77 9.79 -74.66
CA MET A 200 -33.21 9.40 -75.97
C MET A 200 -34.00 8.27 -76.60
N THR A 201 -34.44 7.29 -75.81
CA THR A 201 -35.26 6.17 -76.28
C THR A 201 -36.64 6.67 -76.76
N SER A 202 -37.27 7.56 -75.99
CA SER A 202 -38.55 8.18 -76.38
C SER A 202 -38.43 8.98 -77.68
N LYS A 203 -37.39 9.82 -77.81
CA LYS A 203 -37.11 10.59 -79.03
C LYS A 203 -36.83 9.67 -80.22
N HIS A 204 -36.07 8.60 -80.03
CA HIS A 204 -35.79 7.63 -81.08
C HIS A 204 -37.06 6.93 -81.56
N GLN A 205 -37.94 6.54 -80.64
CA GLN A 205 -39.24 5.98 -80.97
C GLN A 205 -40.09 6.97 -81.78
N ALA A 206 -40.18 8.23 -81.34
CA ALA A 206 -40.93 9.26 -82.07
C ALA A 206 -40.38 9.49 -83.50
N VAL A 207 -39.05 9.46 -83.68
CA VAL A 207 -38.43 9.53 -85.01
C VAL A 207 -38.79 8.32 -85.88
N ASN A 208 -38.78 7.11 -85.31
CA ASN A 208 -39.18 5.90 -86.04
C ASN A 208 -40.66 5.93 -86.44
N GLU A 209 -41.54 6.40 -85.55
CA GLU A 209 -42.96 6.61 -85.86
C GLU A 209 -43.13 7.62 -86.99
N ALA A 210 -42.47 8.78 -86.91
CA ALA A 210 -42.48 9.79 -87.98
C ALA A 210 -41.96 9.24 -89.32
N LYS A 211 -40.89 8.45 -89.28
CA LYS A 211 -40.36 7.76 -90.47
C LYS A 211 -41.39 6.80 -91.07
N SER A 212 -42.10 6.04 -90.24
CA SER A 212 -43.17 5.13 -90.70
C SER A 212 -44.31 5.90 -91.37
N TYR A 213 -44.72 7.04 -90.82
CA TYR A 213 -45.73 7.92 -91.44
C TYR A 213 -45.26 8.44 -92.81
N LEU A 214 -44.01 8.90 -92.92
CA LEU A 214 -43.47 9.42 -94.17
C LEU A 214 -43.32 8.35 -95.26
N GLU A 215 -42.93 7.12 -94.91
CA GLU A 215 -42.90 6.03 -95.89
C GLU A 215 -44.31 5.65 -96.37
N ALA A 216 -45.31 5.66 -95.48
CA ALA A 216 -46.71 5.44 -95.88
C ALA A 216 -47.23 6.57 -96.79
N GLU A 217 -46.90 7.84 -96.51
CA GLU A 217 -47.25 8.96 -97.36
C GLU A 217 -46.56 8.87 -98.73
N LYS A 218 -45.28 8.52 -98.75
CA LYS A 218 -44.52 8.28 -99.99
C LYS A 218 -45.12 7.15 -100.81
N GLU A 219 -45.53 6.04 -100.18
CA GLU A 219 -46.22 4.93 -100.85
C GLU A 219 -47.55 5.41 -101.46
N ALA A 220 -48.35 6.16 -100.70
CA ALA A 220 -49.59 6.76 -101.19
C ALA A 220 -49.36 7.70 -102.39
N LEU A 221 -48.32 8.54 -102.34
CA LEU A 221 -47.93 9.41 -103.45
C LEU A 221 -47.47 8.63 -104.67
N THR A 222 -46.73 7.52 -104.49
CA THR A 222 -46.34 6.66 -105.61
C THR A 222 -47.54 5.99 -106.27
N MET A 223 -48.51 5.49 -105.48
CA MET A 223 -49.76 4.94 -106.01
C MET A 223 -50.59 5.99 -106.75
N LEU A 224 -50.68 7.22 -106.21
CA LEU A 224 -51.35 8.32 -106.86
C LEU A 224 -50.66 8.70 -108.18
N ARG A 225 -49.32 8.76 -108.20
CA ARG A 225 -48.56 9.05 -109.42
C ARG A 225 -48.80 8.00 -110.49
N THR A 226 -48.70 6.71 -110.16
CA THR A 226 -48.96 5.63 -111.12
C THR A 226 -50.38 5.69 -111.66
N TRP A 227 -51.37 5.99 -110.80
CA TRP A 227 -52.75 6.16 -111.24
C TRP A 227 -52.93 7.34 -112.21
N VAL A 228 -52.29 8.49 -111.93
CA VAL A 228 -52.31 9.65 -112.82
C VAL A 228 -51.62 9.35 -114.15
N GLU A 229 -50.49 8.65 -114.13
CA GLU A 229 -49.75 8.22 -115.33
C GLU A 229 -50.60 7.28 -116.21
N ASP A 230 -51.28 6.29 -115.61
CA ASP A 230 -52.18 5.36 -116.30
C ASP A 230 -53.41 6.09 -116.89
N GLU A 231 -54.04 6.99 -116.13
CA GLU A 231 -55.17 7.78 -116.62
C GLU A 231 -54.75 8.72 -117.75
N ALA A 232 -53.57 9.34 -117.65
CA ALA A 232 -53.01 10.16 -118.73
C ALA A 232 -52.75 9.33 -120.00
N ALA A 233 -52.26 8.09 -119.87
CA ALA A 233 -52.10 7.16 -120.99
C ALA A 233 -53.45 6.79 -121.62
N HIS A 234 -54.48 6.50 -120.82
CA HIS A 234 -55.84 6.24 -121.31
C HIS A 234 -56.46 7.44 -122.03
N VAL A 235 -56.31 8.65 -121.48
CA VAL A 235 -56.77 9.89 -122.13
C VAL A 235 -56.02 10.13 -123.44
N HIS A 236 -54.71 9.88 -123.48
CA HIS A 236 -53.91 10.00 -124.70
C HIS A 236 -54.35 9.00 -125.77
N GLU A 237 -54.56 7.73 -125.42
CA GLU A 237 -55.10 6.71 -126.33
C GLU A 237 -56.47 7.13 -126.87
N ARG A 238 -57.35 7.62 -126.00
CA ARG A 238 -58.67 8.13 -126.40
C ARG A 238 -58.55 9.34 -127.33
N ALA A 239 -57.64 10.28 -127.05
CA ALA A 239 -57.38 11.42 -127.94
C ALA A 239 -56.87 10.96 -129.31
N GLU A 240 -55.95 9.97 -129.37
CA GLU A 240 -55.51 9.39 -130.64
C GLU A 240 -56.67 8.72 -131.41
N THR A 241 -57.54 7.98 -130.74
CA THR A 241 -58.70 7.35 -131.40
C THR A 241 -59.65 8.40 -131.98
N LEU A 242 -59.89 9.50 -131.24
CA LEU A 242 -60.68 10.62 -131.70
C LEU A 242 -60.00 11.36 -132.86
N GLU A 243 -58.68 11.55 -132.83
CA GLU A 243 -57.93 12.12 -133.94
C GLU A 243 -58.00 11.24 -135.20
N LYS A 244 -57.84 9.92 -135.05
CA LYS A 244 -58.03 8.95 -136.14
C LYS A 244 -59.46 8.98 -136.69
N ALA A 245 -60.47 9.13 -135.85
CA ALA A 245 -61.86 9.32 -136.27
C ALA A 245 -62.07 10.66 -136.99
N LEU A 246 -61.45 11.74 -136.51
CA LEU A 246 -61.50 13.07 -137.12
C LEU A 246 -60.78 13.11 -138.47
N ARG A 247 -59.66 12.39 -138.63
CA ARG A 247 -58.98 12.18 -139.93
C ARG A 247 -59.84 11.38 -140.92
N ARG A 248 -60.70 10.46 -140.46
CA ARG A 248 -61.68 9.74 -141.31
C ARG A 248 -62.88 10.61 -141.71
N TRP A 249 -63.22 11.61 -140.91
CA TRP A 249 -64.28 12.59 -141.19
C TRP A 249 -63.78 13.82 -141.96
N ARG A 250 -62.46 13.99 -142.12
CA ARG A 250 -61.89 15.00 -143.01
C ARG A 250 -62.05 14.54 -144.46
N ILE A 251 -63.08 15.06 -145.11
CA ILE A 251 -63.25 15.01 -146.57
C ILE A 251 -62.05 15.74 -147.19
N PRO A 252 -61.39 15.21 -148.25
CA PRO A 252 -60.42 15.98 -149.00
C PRO A 252 -61.10 17.21 -149.59
N GLU A 253 -60.56 18.41 -149.33
CA GLU A 253 -60.68 19.46 -150.35
C GLU A 253 -59.68 19.08 -151.45
N ASP A 254 -60.29 18.72 -152.60
CA ASP A 254 -59.76 18.33 -153.91
C ASP A 254 -59.04 16.97 -154.06
#